data_AF-A0A0Q0P0G6-F1
#
_entry.id   AF-A0A0Q0P0G6-F1
#
_cell.length_a   1.000
_cell.length_b   1.000
_cell.length_c   1.000
_cell.angle_alpha   90.00
_cell.angle_beta   90.00
_cell.angle_gamma   90.00
#
_symmetry.space_group_name_H-M   'P 1'
#
loop_
_entity.id
_entity.type
_entity.pdbx_description
1 polymer ?
#
loop_
_entity_poly.entity_id
_entity_poly.type
_entity_poly.pdbx_seq_one_letter_code
_entity_poly.pdbx_strand_id
1 'polypeptide(L)' 'MDTTKHDISTLFAQLGLPSKESEIDAFIASHQLSDTTLLQEAPFWDEAQQHFLAESLAEDGAWSEVIDELDARLRQ' A
#
# COMPACT_ATOMS: atom_id res chain seq x y z
N MET A 1 -2.37 25.92 -2.78
CA MET A 1 -1.76 24.86 -1.94
C MET A 1 -2.53 23.61 -2.30
N ASP A 2 -2.24 23.10 -3.49
CA ASP A 2 -2.91 21.96 -4.08
C ASP A 2 -2.19 20.73 -3.55
N THR A 3 -2.43 20.45 -2.27
CA THR A 3 -1.90 19.28 -1.58
C THR A 3 -2.72 18.09 -2.06
N THR A 4 -2.38 17.53 -3.22
CA THR A 4 -2.69 16.14 -3.51
C THR A 4 -1.95 15.34 -2.45
N LYS A 5 -2.58 15.14 -1.30
CA LYS A 5 -2.03 14.31 -0.24
C LYS A 5 -1.98 12.90 -0.83
N HIS A 6 -0.78 12.34 -0.90
CA HIS A 6 -0.65 10.92 -1.15
C HIS A 6 -1.17 10.24 0.12
N ASP A 7 -2.41 9.79 0.06
CA ASP A 7 -3.08 9.04 1.13
C ASP A 7 -3.27 7.59 0.64
N ILE A 8 -3.47 6.64 1.56
CA ILE A 8 -3.69 5.22 1.21
C ILE A 8 -4.80 5.04 0.16
N SER A 9 -5.84 5.87 0.18
CA SER A 9 -6.90 5.88 -0.84
C SER A 9 -6.34 6.06 -2.26
N THR A 10 -5.43 7.00 -2.46
CA THR A 10 -4.80 7.25 -3.76
C THR A 10 -3.85 6.13 -4.16
N LEU A 11 -3.13 5.52 -3.21
CA LEU A 11 -2.29 4.34 -3.45
C LEU A 11 -3.15 3.16 -3.91
N PHE A 12 -4.27 2.89 -3.23
CA PHE A 12 -5.20 1.83 -3.63
C PHE A 12 -5.77 2.06 -5.02
N ALA A 13 -6.16 3.30 -5.34
CA ALA A 13 -6.61 3.64 -6.69
C ALA A 13 -5.54 3.37 -7.76
N GLN A 14 -4.27 3.66 -7.47
CA GLN A 14 -3.14 3.40 -8.36
C GLN A 14 -2.87 1.90 -8.53
N LEU A 15 -3.06 1.11 -7.47
CA LEU A 15 -2.95 -0.36 -7.48
C LEU A 15 -4.17 -1.04 -8.13
N GLY A 16 -5.21 -0.28 -8.50
CA GLY A 16 -6.46 -0.83 -9.05
C GLY A 16 -7.41 -1.43 -8.01
N LEU A 17 -7.21 -1.08 -6.74
CA LEU A 17 -7.98 -1.54 -5.59
C LEU A 17 -9.07 -0.53 -5.20
N PRO A 18 -10.11 -0.97 -4.46
CA PRO A 18 -11.11 -0.05 -3.96
C PRO A 18 -10.51 0.97 -3.00
N SER A 19 -10.58 2.24 -3.40
CA SER A 19 -9.99 3.38 -2.67
C SER A 19 -10.91 3.99 -1.61
N LYS A 20 -12.03 3.36 -1.28
CA LYS A 20 -12.93 3.85 -0.23
C LYS A 20 -12.39 3.48 1.15
N GLU A 21 -12.48 4.41 2.08
CA GLU A 21 -11.99 4.26 3.47
C GLU A 21 -12.47 2.95 4.13
N SER A 22 -13.77 2.64 4.02
CA SER A 22 -14.33 1.40 4.59
C SER A 22 -13.82 0.12 3.91
N GLU A 23 -13.46 0.18 2.63
CA GLU A 23 -12.94 -0.98 1.88
C GLU A 23 -11.45 -1.18 2.20
N ILE A 24 -10.70 -0.10 2.37
CA ILE A 24 -9.29 -0.12 2.80
C ILE A 24 -9.18 -0.72 4.20
N ASP A 25 -9.99 -0.25 5.15
CA ASP A 25 -9.97 -0.77 6.53
C ASP A 25 -10.33 -2.27 6.57
N ALA A 26 -11.34 -2.67 5.81
CA ALA A 26 -11.71 -4.07 5.66
C ALA A 26 -10.60 -4.91 5.00
N PHE A 27 -9.89 -4.36 4.00
CA PHE A 27 -8.75 -5.01 3.38
C PHE A 27 -7.62 -5.22 4.38
N ILE A 28 -7.23 -4.17 5.10
CA ILE A 28 -6.16 -4.23 6.11
C ILE A 28 -6.52 -5.24 7.20
N ALA A 29 -7.76 -5.20 7.70
CA ALA A 29 -8.23 -6.15 8.72
C ALA A 29 -8.27 -7.60 8.23
N SER A 30 -8.50 -7.82 6.93
CA SER A 30 -8.54 -9.17 6.33
C SER A 30 -7.18 -9.67 5.87
N HIS A 31 -6.22 -8.78 5.61
CA HIS A 31 -4.92 -9.08 5.02
C HIS A 31 -3.80 -8.67 5.97
N GLN A 32 -3.59 -9.42 7.05
CA GLN A 32 -2.44 -9.16 7.93
C GLN A 32 -1.13 -9.64 7.32
N LEU A 33 -0.09 -8.84 7.49
CA LEU A 33 1.25 -9.11 7.01
C LEU A 33 2.15 -9.58 8.16
N SER A 34 2.88 -10.67 7.96
CA SER A 34 3.86 -11.15 8.94
C SER A 34 5.08 -10.24 8.98
N ASP A 35 5.65 -10.00 10.17
CA ASP A 35 6.86 -9.17 10.39
C ASP A 35 8.04 -9.55 9.47
N THR A 36 8.12 -10.84 9.10
CA THR A 36 9.17 -11.39 8.24
C THR A 36 8.92 -11.24 6.73
N THR A 37 7.76 -10.75 6.32
CA THR A 37 7.35 -10.63 4.91
C THR A 37 7.35 -9.17 4.50
N LEU A 38 8.02 -8.84 3.39
CA LEU A 38 8.01 -7.48 2.84
C LEU A 38 6.65 -7.16 2.22
N LEU A 39 6.16 -5.93 2.36
CA LEU A 39 4.88 -5.52 1.79
C LEU A 39 4.82 -5.75 0.28
N GLN A 40 5.86 -5.36 -0.46
CA GLN A 40 5.96 -5.57 -1.91
C GLN A 40 6.01 -7.05 -2.32
N GLU A 41 6.37 -7.96 -1.41
CA GLU A 41 6.43 -9.41 -1.66
C GLU A 41 5.20 -10.14 -1.14
N ALA A 42 4.21 -9.42 -0.61
CA ALA A 42 3.07 -10.04 0.01
C ALA A 42 2.21 -10.81 -1.02
N PRO A 43 1.70 -12.00 -0.67
CA PRO A 43 1.00 -12.88 -1.61
C PRO A 43 -0.41 -12.38 -1.97
N PHE A 44 -0.89 -11.31 -1.33
CA PHE A 44 -2.17 -10.68 -1.67
C PHE A 44 -2.07 -9.65 -2.80
N TRP A 45 -0.85 -9.35 -3.25
CA TRP A 45 -0.61 -8.51 -4.41
C TRP A 45 -0.40 -9.34 -5.68
N ASP A 46 -0.86 -8.78 -6.80
CA ASP A 46 -0.51 -9.28 -8.13
C ASP A 46 0.88 -8.78 -8.57
N GLU A 47 1.49 -9.46 -9.54
CA GLU A 47 2.85 -9.17 -10.04
C GLU A 47 3.07 -7.67 -10.38
N ALA A 48 2.06 -7.02 -10.99
CA ALA A 48 2.13 -5.61 -11.33
C ALA A 48 2.10 -4.68 -10.09
N GLN A 49 1.32 -5.04 -9.07
CA GLN A 49 1.24 -4.29 -7.80
C GLN A 49 2.54 -4.44 -7.01
N GLN A 50 3.08 -5.66 -6.95
CA GLN A 50 4.37 -5.94 -6.33
C GLN A 50 5.49 -5.13 -6.99
N HIS A 51 5.54 -5.10 -8.32
CA HIS A 51 6.53 -4.33 -9.05
C HIS A 51 6.41 -2.83 -8.76
N PHE A 52 5.19 -2.28 -8.79
CA PHE A 52 4.96 -0.87 -8.50
C PHE A 52 5.38 -0.49 -7.07
N LEU A 53 5.03 -1.32 -6.08
CA LEU A 53 5.43 -1.10 -4.68
C LEU A 53 6.95 -1.18 -4.54
N ALA A 54 7.58 -2.14 -5.20
CA ALA A 54 9.03 -2.32 -5.16
C ALA A 54 9.80 -1.16 -5.78
N GLU A 55 9.39 -0.69 -6.96
CA GLU A 55 10.00 0.49 -7.57
C GLU A 55 9.76 1.75 -6.74
N SER A 56 8.54 1.94 -6.23
CA SER A 56 8.19 3.09 -5.40
C SER A 56 9.02 3.16 -4.11
N LEU A 57 9.28 2.01 -3.48
CA LEU A 57 10.15 1.92 -2.30
C LEU A 57 11.63 2.07 -2.65
N ALA A 58 12.08 1.43 -3.74
CA ALA A 58 13.48 1.47 -4.15
C ALA A 58 13.95 2.87 -4.61
N GLU A 59 13.07 3.62 -5.26
CA GLU A 59 13.36 4.98 -5.73
C GLU A 59 13.15 6.05 -4.64
N ASP A 60 12.75 5.65 -3.43
CA ASP A 60 12.27 6.56 -2.38
C ASP A 60 11.24 7.56 -2.97
N GLY A 61 10.32 7.00 -3.75
CA GLY A 61 9.38 7.78 -4.55
C GLY A 61 8.33 8.47 -3.68
N ALA A 62 7.47 9.26 -4.32
CA ALA A 62 6.39 9.97 -3.63
C ALA A 62 5.41 9.05 -2.88
N TRP A 63 5.41 7.76 -3.20
CA TRP A 63 4.59 6.74 -2.55
C TRP A 63 5.26 6.04 -1.36
N SER A 64 6.59 6.20 -1.17
CA SER A 64 7.35 5.52 -0.12
C SER A 64 6.71 5.73 1.27
N GLU A 65 6.39 6.98 1.62
CA GLU A 65 5.73 7.33 2.90
C GLU A 65 4.35 6.66 3.08
N VAL A 66 3.55 6.58 2.02
CA VAL A 66 2.21 5.98 2.06
C VAL A 66 2.29 4.46 2.14
N ILE A 67 3.27 3.87 1.46
CA ILE A 67 3.53 2.44 1.48
C ILE A 67 4.01 2.02 2.88
N ASP A 68 4.88 2.81 3.52
CA ASP A 68 5.29 2.63 4.92
C ASP A 68 4.09 2.71 5.88
N GLU A 69 3.20 3.69 5.69
CA GLU A 69 1.97 3.79 6.49
C GLU A 69 1.06 2.56 6.32
N LEU A 70 0.89 2.08 5.09
CA LEU A 70 0.12 0.88 4.80
C LEU A 70 0.76 -0.36 5.43
N ASP A 71 2.07 -0.52 5.31
CA ASP A 71 2.83 -1.62 5.91
C ASP A 71 2.63 -1.65 7.44
N ALA A 72 2.77 -0.50 8.10
CA ALA A 72 2.54 -0.37 9.53
C ALA A 72 1.11 -0.78 9.93
N ARG A 73 0.09 -0.39 9.15
CA ARG A 73 -1.31 -0.77 9.42
C ARG A 73 -1.57 -2.26 9.22
N LEU A 74 -0.93 -2.89 8.24
CA LEU A 74 -1.09 -4.34 7.96
C LEU A 74 -0.40 -5.22 9.01
N ARG A 75 0.54 -4.67 9.77
CA ARG A 75 1.28 -5.36 10.84
C ARG A 75 0.71 -5.14 12.25
N GLN A 76 -0.30 -4.28 12.41
CA GLN A 76 -1.00 -4.04 13.69
C GLN A 76 -1.99 -5.16 14.03
#